data_AF-A0A8J3VQQ5-F1
#
_entry.id   AF-A0A8J3VQQ5-F1
#
_cell.length_a   1.000
_cell.length_b   1.000
_cell.length_c   1.000
_cell.angle_alpha   90.00
_cell.angle_beta   90.00
_cell.angle_gamma   90.00
#
_symmetry.space_group_name_H-M   'P 1'
#
loop_
_entity.id
_entity.type
_entity.pdbx_description
1 polymer ?
#
loop_
_entity_poly.entity_id
_entity_poly.type
_entity_poly.pdbx_seq_one_letter_code
_entity_poly.pdbx_strand_id
1 'polypeptide(L)'
;MSRSRILRVLPVLVALVATGAVAGPPAALALPAAGGTTAGAATAGAAPDSAAPDGAGLLRPAADDPALRGAMAPTGGVVPGLTGPQARAAAGSAADRFQQLTEQRTGSTGLAPAAQLHTDWGVNMPSSQVQGLHATQSVLTGTSPISGGDYVYAPTALPPGNACIEMTTAYTPSGPDLWAWDWCGGRDTVGKLTAMNTSFFNTYTTTVNGRTTYSLDEHRTSTTANTWTAYLYNYQTHAWDTYYTSSGTYDLPQFSFGWNMFEVYTTVNPATGAGYYCHDLAGRAFESSGVQVMSGSTWVPVTTSNSTAPSPAPGSRLDCPALTFTMVHPNDDWLGQISGGGGTTPPPTGTSYEAEATSNTRAGQAAVRSSSGASGGALVGYVGGGTANYLQFNNVNVGTAGSHTVTIYYTSGENRSTTVSVNGGAATTVNTPSSGGWDTVGSVSVTLNLNAGANTIRFGNPSGWAPDFDRIVVV
;
A
#
# COMPACT_ATOMS: atom_id res chain seq x y z
N MET A 1 59.84 25.98 -4.72
CA MET A 1 60.42 25.95 -6.08
C MET A 1 59.24 25.68 -7.03
N SER A 2 58.66 26.68 -7.71
CA SER A 2 59.00 27.16 -9.08
C SER A 2 58.98 26.03 -10.13
N ARG A 3 58.24 26.04 -11.25
CA ARG A 3 57.67 27.11 -12.11
C ARG A 3 56.16 26.81 -12.41
N SER A 4 55.22 27.70 -12.76
CA SER A 4 55.14 29.11 -13.24
C SER A 4 55.12 29.35 -14.78
N ARG A 5 54.11 30.13 -15.25
CA ARG A 5 53.82 30.67 -16.62
C ARG A 5 52.99 29.73 -17.55
N ILE A 6 52.16 30.20 -18.50
CA ILE A 6 51.78 31.57 -18.99
C ILE A 6 50.27 31.55 -19.40
N LEU A 7 49.38 32.49 -19.00
CA LEU A 7 48.99 33.79 -19.63
C LEU A 7 48.21 33.63 -20.96
N ARG A 8 46.91 33.97 -21.07
CA ARG A 8 46.27 35.31 -21.26
C ARG A 8 44.73 35.07 -21.47
N VAL A 9 43.75 36.00 -21.42
CA VAL A 9 43.60 37.45 -21.06
C VAL A 9 42.08 37.75 -20.84
N LEU A 10 41.72 38.86 -20.17
CA LEU A 10 40.36 39.46 -20.14
C LEU A 10 40.33 40.78 -20.94
N PRO A 11 39.15 41.26 -21.38
CA PRO A 11 38.78 42.61 -20.92
C PRO A 11 37.30 42.77 -20.48
N VAL A 12 37.04 43.92 -19.86
CA VAL A 12 35.83 44.31 -19.14
C VAL A 12 35.18 45.53 -19.82
N LEU A 13 33.83 45.53 -19.87
CA LEU A 13 32.86 46.64 -19.93
C LEU A 13 33.18 47.97 -20.68
N VAL A 14 32.17 48.51 -21.37
CA VAL A 14 31.61 49.89 -21.18
C VAL A 14 30.26 49.98 -21.91
N ALA A 15 29.32 50.78 -21.38
CA ALA A 15 27.98 50.99 -21.93
C ALA A 15 27.82 52.36 -22.63
N LEU A 16 26.75 52.55 -23.42
CA LEU A 16 26.22 53.87 -23.75
C LEU A 16 24.68 53.87 -23.90
N VAL A 17 24.08 55.04 -23.71
CA VAL A 17 22.65 55.30 -23.47
C VAL A 17 22.03 56.11 -24.63
N ALA A 18 20.74 55.86 -24.96
CA ALA A 18 19.79 56.82 -25.57
C ALA A 18 18.38 56.18 -25.66
N THR A 19 17.44 56.42 -24.73
CA THR A 19 16.36 57.45 -24.75
C THR A 19 15.21 57.23 -25.74
N GLY A 20 13.98 57.11 -25.19
CA GLY A 20 12.71 57.17 -25.93
C GLY A 20 11.49 56.91 -25.04
N ALA A 21 10.84 57.96 -24.51
CA ALA A 21 9.54 57.89 -23.81
C ALA A 21 8.40 57.70 -24.85
N VAL A 22 7.09 57.55 -24.55
CA VAL A 22 6.18 57.90 -23.43
C VAL A 22 5.01 56.87 -23.47
N ALA A 23 4.06 56.72 -22.53
CA ALA A 23 3.67 57.45 -21.31
C ALA A 23 3.04 56.49 -20.25
N GLY A 24 2.43 57.05 -19.20
CA GLY A 24 1.62 56.35 -18.19
C GLY A 24 0.15 56.84 -18.13
N PRO A 25 -0.64 56.37 -17.14
CA PRO A 25 -2.11 56.43 -17.12
C PRO A 25 -2.69 57.61 -16.33
N PRO A 26 -4.03 57.80 -16.29
CA PRO A 26 -4.71 58.60 -15.28
C PRO A 26 -5.17 57.77 -14.07
N ALA A 27 -5.16 58.40 -12.90
CA ALA A 27 -5.55 57.85 -11.59
C ALA A 27 -7.07 58.00 -11.34
N ALA A 28 -7.71 57.07 -10.60
CA ALA A 28 -8.04 57.14 -9.17
C ALA A 28 -9.06 58.22 -8.74
N LEU A 29 -10.00 57.83 -7.87
CA LEU A 29 -10.82 58.72 -7.04
C LEU A 29 -11.15 58.02 -5.72
N ALA A 30 -11.16 58.78 -4.63
CA ALA A 30 -11.18 58.27 -3.25
C ALA A 30 -12.45 58.68 -2.47
N LEU A 31 -12.56 58.06 -1.28
CA LEU A 31 -13.51 58.25 -0.18
C LEU A 31 -14.20 59.62 -0.01
N PRO A 32 -15.30 59.63 0.77
CA PRO A 32 -15.16 60.22 2.12
C PRO A 32 -15.64 59.30 3.25
N ALA A 33 -15.20 59.61 4.48
CA ALA A 33 -15.64 58.96 5.72
C ALA A 33 -16.13 59.99 6.74
N ALA A 34 -17.31 59.73 7.32
CA ALA A 34 -17.88 60.30 8.55
C ALA A 34 -19.25 59.59 8.77
N GLY A 35 -19.77 59.35 9.98
CA GLY A 35 -19.28 59.44 11.35
C GLY A 35 -20.25 58.63 12.22
N GLY A 36 -19.80 58.09 13.37
CA GLY A 36 -20.56 57.05 14.08
C GLY A 36 -21.76 57.54 14.91
N THR A 37 -22.63 56.60 15.28
CA THR A 37 -23.27 56.53 16.61
C THR A 37 -23.91 55.15 16.83
N THR A 38 -24.13 54.82 18.10
CA THR A 38 -24.48 53.49 18.62
C THR A 38 -25.97 53.17 18.57
N ALA A 39 -26.33 51.95 18.14
CA ALA A 39 -27.53 51.23 18.58
C ALA A 39 -27.33 49.72 18.36
N GLY A 40 -27.78 48.88 19.30
CA GLY A 40 -27.56 47.42 19.23
C GLY A 40 -28.51 46.72 18.26
N ALA A 41 -28.05 45.59 17.70
CA ALA A 41 -28.88 44.63 17.00
C ALA A 41 -28.66 43.25 17.65
N ALA A 42 -29.74 42.65 18.16
CA ALA A 42 -29.71 41.29 18.68
C ALA A 42 -29.52 40.30 17.52
N THR A 43 -28.58 39.37 17.65
CA THR A 43 -28.45 38.25 16.71
C THR A 43 -29.60 37.27 16.91
N ALA A 44 -30.59 37.31 16.02
CA ALA A 44 -31.59 36.27 15.88
C ALA A 44 -30.89 34.95 15.50
N GLY A 45 -31.30 33.85 16.13
CA GLY A 45 -30.56 32.59 16.09
C GLY A 45 -30.60 31.88 14.74
N ALA A 46 -29.45 31.29 14.36
CA ALA A 46 -29.41 30.15 13.46
C ALA A 46 -29.69 28.87 14.27
N ALA A 47 -30.53 28.00 13.73
CA ALA A 47 -30.81 26.67 14.28
C ALA A 47 -29.55 25.76 14.19
N PRO A 48 -29.44 24.69 14.99
CA PRO A 48 -28.29 23.79 14.91
C PRO A 48 -28.31 23.05 13.56
N ASP A 49 -27.20 23.13 12.82
CA ASP A 49 -27.03 22.31 11.62
C ASP A 49 -27.06 20.83 12.01
N SER A 50 -27.95 20.10 11.33
CA SER A 50 -28.20 18.68 11.55
C SER A 50 -26.96 17.85 11.23
N ALA A 51 -26.70 16.86 12.08
CA ALA A 51 -25.63 15.87 11.89
C ALA A 51 -25.62 15.30 10.46
N ALA A 52 -24.45 15.30 9.83
CA ALA A 52 -24.22 14.50 8.64
C ALA A 52 -24.37 13.01 9.01
N PRO A 53 -25.04 12.19 8.19
CA PRO A 53 -25.20 10.77 8.49
C PRO A 53 -23.86 10.06 8.39
N ASP A 54 -23.59 9.18 9.36
CA ASP A 54 -22.35 8.43 9.45
C ASP A 54 -22.03 7.66 8.17
N GLY A 55 -20.77 7.76 7.74
CA GLY A 55 -20.30 7.13 6.51
C GLY A 55 -20.43 5.61 6.56
N ALA A 56 -20.92 5.01 5.45
CA ALA A 56 -21.00 3.57 5.31
C ALA A 56 -19.61 2.94 5.45
N GLY A 57 -19.39 2.26 6.58
CA GLY A 57 -18.08 1.73 6.95
C GLY A 57 -17.59 0.63 6.01
N LEU A 58 -16.36 0.81 5.50
CA LEU A 58 -15.53 -0.32 5.12
C LEU A 58 -15.27 -1.15 6.38
N LEU A 59 -15.59 -2.44 6.37
CA LEU A 59 -15.34 -3.35 7.49
C LEU A 59 -13.82 -3.55 7.65
N ARG A 60 -13.20 -2.70 8.47
CA ARG A 60 -11.81 -2.82 8.95
C ARG A 60 -11.83 -3.57 10.29
N PRO A 61 -11.40 -4.83 10.39
CA PRO A 61 -11.45 -5.55 11.66
C PRO A 61 -10.32 -5.11 12.60
N ALA A 62 -10.68 -4.56 13.76
CA ALA A 62 -9.85 -4.46 14.97
C ALA A 62 -8.61 -3.53 14.96
N ALA A 63 -8.71 -2.37 14.31
CA ALA A 63 -8.17 -1.13 14.91
C ALA A 63 -9.29 -0.32 15.62
N ASP A 64 -10.43 -0.96 15.90
CA ASP A 64 -11.75 -0.34 15.94
C ASP A 64 -12.38 -0.22 17.33
N ASP A 65 -11.61 -0.44 18.40
CA ASP A 65 -11.98 0.09 19.72
C ASP A 65 -11.58 1.58 19.79
N PRO A 66 -12.54 2.53 19.86
CA PRO A 66 -12.23 3.94 20.00
C PRO A 66 -11.46 4.29 21.29
N ALA A 67 -11.51 3.42 22.32
CA ALA A 67 -10.73 3.58 23.54
C ALA A 67 -9.26 3.16 23.41
N LEU A 68 -8.91 2.37 22.38
CA LEU A 68 -7.52 1.96 22.09
C LEU A 68 -6.88 2.77 20.95
N ARG A 69 -7.67 3.46 20.11
CA ARG A 69 -7.17 4.41 19.09
C ARG A 69 -6.48 5.62 19.74
N GLY A 70 -5.17 5.51 19.96
CA GLY A 70 -4.32 6.60 20.49
C GLY A 70 -4.05 6.52 22.00
N ALA A 71 -4.49 5.48 22.68
CA ALA A 71 -3.95 5.14 23.99
C ALA A 71 -2.58 4.46 23.82
N MET A 72 -1.58 4.80 24.64
CA MET A 72 -0.41 3.93 24.79
C MET A 72 -0.91 2.58 25.30
N ALA A 73 -0.75 1.54 24.49
CA ALA A 73 -1.57 0.35 24.64
C ALA A 73 -1.35 -0.37 25.99
N PRO A 74 -2.42 -0.88 26.65
CA PRO A 74 -2.27 -1.76 27.78
C PRO A 74 -1.59 -3.06 27.31
N THR A 75 -0.39 -3.33 27.83
CA THR A 75 0.40 -4.49 27.43
C THR A 75 -0.16 -5.78 28.01
N GLY A 76 -0.64 -6.67 27.13
CA GLY A 76 -1.22 -7.96 27.51
C GLY A 76 -0.19 -9.05 27.81
N GLY A 77 0.98 -8.96 27.18
CA GLY A 77 1.99 -10.01 27.18
C GLY A 77 3.23 -9.65 26.36
N VAL A 78 3.99 -10.68 25.98
CA VAL A 78 5.22 -10.57 25.18
C VAL A 78 5.17 -11.59 24.06
N VAL A 79 5.41 -11.16 22.82
CA VAL A 79 5.43 -12.04 21.66
C VAL A 79 6.59 -13.05 21.80
N PRO A 80 6.39 -14.37 21.68
CA PRO A 80 7.49 -15.34 21.72
C PRO A 80 8.47 -15.13 20.57
N GLY A 81 9.78 -15.30 20.79
CA GLY A 81 10.81 -15.18 19.75
C GLY A 81 12.23 -15.26 20.30
N LEU A 82 13.22 -15.32 19.41
CA LEU A 82 14.65 -15.25 19.72
C LEU A 82 15.10 -13.79 19.78
N THR A 83 16.08 -13.47 20.63
CA THR A 83 16.63 -12.11 20.76
C THR A 83 18.16 -12.08 20.73
N GLY A 84 18.73 -10.95 20.32
CA GLY A 84 20.18 -10.70 20.39
C GLY A 84 21.01 -11.72 19.60
N PRO A 85 22.08 -12.32 20.19
CA PRO A 85 22.92 -13.29 19.47
C PRO A 85 22.16 -14.49 18.90
N GLN A 86 21.07 -14.92 19.53
CA GLN A 86 20.26 -16.04 19.02
C GLN A 86 19.39 -15.63 17.83
N ALA A 87 18.83 -14.41 17.83
CA ALA A 87 18.12 -13.87 16.68
C ALA A 87 19.04 -13.72 15.46
N ARG A 88 20.23 -13.14 15.67
CA ARG A 88 21.26 -13.03 14.62
C ARG A 88 21.69 -14.39 14.07
N ALA A 89 21.96 -15.36 14.93
CA ALA A 89 22.36 -16.71 14.49
C ALA A 89 21.24 -17.44 13.71
N ALA A 90 19.97 -17.19 14.05
CA ALA A 90 18.82 -17.75 13.33
C ALA A 90 18.56 -17.04 11.99
N ALA A 91 18.71 -15.71 11.93
CA ALA A 91 18.68 -14.95 10.68
C ALA A 91 19.84 -15.36 9.74
N GLY A 92 21.01 -15.67 10.30
CA GLY A 92 22.11 -16.36 9.63
C GLY A 92 22.53 -15.71 8.31
N SER A 93 22.66 -16.53 7.26
CA SER A 93 23.11 -16.09 5.94
C SER A 93 22.19 -15.06 5.26
N ALA A 94 20.96 -14.88 5.74
CA ALA A 94 20.04 -13.87 5.21
C ALA A 94 20.45 -12.46 5.66
N ALA A 95 20.74 -12.27 6.95
CA ALA A 95 21.26 -11.02 7.49
C ALA A 95 22.69 -10.72 6.98
N ASP A 96 23.54 -11.75 6.88
CA ASP A 96 24.89 -11.58 6.29
C ASP A 96 24.81 -11.17 4.81
N ARG A 97 23.84 -11.70 4.06
CA ARG A 97 23.66 -11.40 2.62
C ARG A 97 23.12 -9.99 2.40
N PHE A 98 22.19 -9.54 3.24
CA PHE A 98 21.74 -8.14 3.32
C PHE A 98 22.94 -7.19 3.45
N GLN A 99 23.82 -7.44 4.44
CA GLN A 99 25.00 -6.60 4.67
C GLN A 99 25.97 -6.62 3.47
N GLN A 100 26.26 -7.80 2.92
CA GLN A 100 27.18 -7.94 1.78
C GLN A 100 26.69 -7.20 0.52
N LEU A 101 25.39 -7.25 0.22
CA LEU A 101 24.82 -6.57 -0.95
C LEU A 101 24.83 -5.04 -0.76
N THR A 102 24.52 -4.58 0.46
CA THR A 102 24.65 -3.19 0.89
C THR A 102 26.08 -2.66 0.71
N GLU A 103 27.10 -3.40 1.15
CA GLU A 103 28.52 -3.03 1.02
C GLU A 103 29.00 -3.04 -0.45
N GLN A 104 28.60 -4.04 -1.24
CA GLN A 104 28.99 -4.16 -2.65
C GLN A 104 28.41 -3.04 -3.53
N ARG A 105 27.18 -2.59 -3.28
CA ARG A 105 26.53 -1.50 -4.03
C ARG A 105 27.07 -0.12 -3.65
N THR A 106 27.36 0.12 -2.37
CA THR A 106 27.93 1.39 -1.89
C THR A 106 29.38 1.61 -2.33
N GLY A 107 30.17 0.55 -2.45
CA GLY A 107 31.57 0.63 -2.89
C GLY A 107 31.82 0.83 -4.40
N SER A 108 30.80 0.71 -5.27
CA SER A 108 31.02 0.45 -6.71
C SER A 108 30.67 1.56 -7.70
N THR A 109 29.91 2.61 -7.34
CA THR A 109 29.27 3.46 -8.38
C THR A 109 29.35 4.98 -8.25
N GLY A 110 29.66 5.56 -7.07
CA GLY A 110 29.72 7.02 -6.92
C GLY A 110 28.40 7.77 -7.23
N LEU A 111 27.26 7.06 -7.13
CA LEU A 111 25.92 7.60 -7.36
C LEU A 111 25.41 8.41 -6.15
N ALA A 112 24.42 9.25 -6.38
CA ALA A 112 23.84 10.13 -5.36
C ALA A 112 23.11 9.35 -4.24
N PRO A 113 23.00 9.89 -3.00
CA PRO A 113 22.60 9.11 -1.82
C PRO A 113 21.18 8.53 -1.81
N ALA A 114 20.28 8.99 -2.68
CA ALA A 114 18.87 8.60 -2.71
C ALA A 114 18.56 7.34 -3.55
N ALA A 115 19.56 6.49 -3.79
CA ALA A 115 19.44 5.22 -4.53
C ALA A 115 20.29 4.12 -3.88
N GLN A 116 20.31 4.08 -2.55
CA GLN A 116 21.24 3.30 -1.75
C GLN A 116 20.55 2.19 -0.96
N LEU A 117 21.24 1.05 -0.89
CA LEU A 117 20.97 -0.19 -0.14
C LEU A 117 20.24 -1.30 -0.90
N HIS A 118 18.96 -1.13 -1.18
CA HIS A 118 18.09 -2.16 -1.81
C HIS A 118 17.39 -1.60 -3.05
N THR A 119 16.64 -2.45 -3.75
CA THR A 119 15.56 -1.91 -4.59
C THR A 119 14.27 -2.02 -3.79
N ASP A 120 13.66 -0.88 -3.51
CA ASP A 120 12.42 -0.72 -2.74
C ASP A 120 11.31 -0.02 -3.55
N TRP A 121 10.08 -0.11 -3.04
CA TRP A 121 8.97 0.75 -3.42
C TRP A 121 7.89 0.78 -2.32
N GLY A 122 7.23 1.92 -2.13
CA GLY A 122 6.16 2.10 -1.13
C GLY A 122 6.04 3.55 -0.67
N VAL A 123 5.79 3.77 0.63
CA VAL A 123 5.42 5.08 1.19
C VAL A 123 6.50 5.65 2.12
N ASN A 124 7.08 6.78 1.73
CA ASN A 124 8.08 7.54 2.49
C ASN A 124 7.42 8.60 3.38
N MET A 125 7.91 8.72 4.61
CA MET A 125 7.38 9.60 5.66
C MET A 125 8.47 10.62 6.06
N PRO A 126 8.51 11.82 5.44
CA PRO A 126 9.66 12.73 5.53
C PRO A 126 9.73 13.54 6.85
N SER A 127 8.74 13.43 7.74
CA SER A 127 8.66 14.25 8.96
C SER A 127 9.22 13.54 10.19
N SER A 128 10.36 14.04 10.69
CA SER A 128 10.98 13.59 11.94
C SER A 128 10.25 14.02 13.23
N GLN A 129 9.09 14.69 13.12
CA GLN A 129 8.24 15.04 14.27
C GLN A 129 7.23 13.95 14.67
N VAL A 130 7.11 12.91 13.84
CA VAL A 130 6.28 11.75 14.13
C VAL A 130 6.96 10.85 15.17
N GLN A 131 6.17 10.24 16.06
CA GLN A 131 6.65 9.45 17.20
C GLN A 131 6.32 7.96 17.12
N GLY A 132 5.80 7.49 15.98
CA GLY A 132 5.39 6.11 15.78
C GLY A 132 4.79 5.83 14.41
N LEU A 133 4.71 4.55 14.05
CA LEU A 133 4.09 4.01 12.85
C LEU A 133 3.19 2.83 13.24
N HIS A 134 1.96 2.85 12.75
CA HIS A 134 1.02 1.72 12.86
C HIS A 134 0.67 1.24 11.44
N ALA A 135 0.58 -0.08 11.24
CA ALA A 135 0.23 -0.66 9.94
C ALA A 135 -0.38 -2.06 10.10
N THR A 136 -1.20 -2.47 9.13
CA THR A 136 -1.64 -3.86 8.98
C THR A 136 -1.00 -4.45 7.73
N GLN A 137 -0.15 -5.45 7.94
CA GLN A 137 0.76 -6.00 6.94
C GLN A 137 0.39 -7.45 6.59
N SER A 138 0.40 -7.77 5.29
CA SER A 138 0.15 -9.12 4.81
C SER A 138 1.31 -10.07 5.08
N VAL A 139 0.98 -11.32 5.39
CA VAL A 139 1.93 -12.44 5.43
C VAL A 139 1.52 -13.51 4.42
N LEU A 140 2.47 -13.96 3.61
CA LEU A 140 2.26 -15.10 2.72
C LEU A 140 2.21 -16.41 3.53
N THR A 141 1.04 -17.06 3.56
CA THR A 141 0.89 -18.43 4.07
C THR A 141 1.31 -19.47 3.02
N GLY A 142 1.71 -20.67 3.45
CA GLY A 142 1.94 -21.82 2.55
C GLY A 142 2.96 -21.57 1.44
N THR A 143 3.95 -20.69 1.67
CA THR A 143 5.02 -20.44 0.72
C THR A 143 5.93 -21.65 0.59
N SER A 144 6.21 -22.07 -0.65
CA SER A 144 7.41 -22.86 -0.93
C SER A 144 8.66 -22.07 -0.52
N PRO A 145 9.78 -22.75 -0.19
CA PRO A 145 11.09 -22.11 -0.07
C PRO A 145 11.38 -21.22 -1.27
N ILE A 146 11.76 -19.96 -1.01
CA ILE A 146 12.31 -19.10 -2.06
C ILE A 146 13.67 -19.67 -2.46
N SER A 147 13.87 -19.91 -3.76
CA SER A 147 15.12 -20.46 -4.30
C SER A 147 16.13 -19.35 -4.62
N GLY A 148 17.28 -19.71 -5.20
CA GLY A 148 18.33 -18.74 -5.55
C GLY A 148 19.10 -18.10 -4.39
N GLY A 149 18.68 -18.32 -3.13
CA GLY A 149 19.18 -17.58 -1.98
C GLY A 149 18.64 -16.15 -1.92
N ASP A 150 17.46 -15.92 -2.52
CA ASP A 150 16.74 -14.65 -2.47
C ASP A 150 16.05 -14.47 -1.11
N TYR A 151 15.95 -13.21 -0.70
CA TYR A 151 15.18 -12.78 0.46
C TYR A 151 14.26 -11.63 0.04
N VAL A 152 13.00 -11.73 0.44
CA VAL A 152 11.99 -10.70 0.18
C VAL A 152 11.55 -10.13 1.52
N TYR A 153 11.65 -8.81 1.66
CA TYR A 153 11.30 -8.05 2.86
C TYR A 153 10.00 -7.29 2.55
N ALA A 154 8.86 -7.90 2.86
CA ALA A 154 7.58 -7.45 2.33
C ALA A 154 6.34 -7.79 3.20
N PRO A 155 5.66 -6.79 3.79
CA PRO A 155 6.11 -5.42 3.94
C PRO A 155 7.25 -5.27 4.98
N THR A 156 7.93 -4.14 4.93
CA THR A 156 8.77 -3.61 6.03
C THR A 156 8.22 -2.27 6.52
N ALA A 157 8.52 -1.87 7.75
CA ALA A 157 8.15 -0.57 8.30
C ALA A 157 9.17 -0.04 9.34
N LEU A 158 9.65 1.19 9.13
CA LEU A 158 10.46 1.96 10.06
C LEU A 158 9.75 3.29 10.37
N PRO A 159 9.43 3.61 11.63
CA PRO A 159 8.94 4.94 11.96
C PRO A 159 9.97 6.04 11.68
N PRO A 160 9.56 7.24 11.25
CA PRO A 160 10.47 8.39 11.17
C PRO A 160 10.92 8.84 12.58
N GLY A 161 11.92 9.73 12.63
CA GLY A 161 12.33 10.39 13.88
C GLY A 161 13.38 9.62 14.69
N ASN A 162 14.29 8.91 13.99
CA ASN A 162 15.40 8.14 14.54
C ASN A 162 14.93 6.92 15.37
N ALA A 163 14.01 6.15 14.79
CA ALA A 163 13.46 4.94 15.39
C ALA A 163 14.52 3.84 15.50
N CYS A 164 14.53 3.16 16.64
CA CYS A 164 15.53 2.11 16.92
C CYS A 164 15.16 0.76 16.31
N ILE A 165 13.93 0.59 15.83
CA ILE A 165 13.41 -0.70 15.36
C ILE A 165 12.90 -0.52 13.94
N GLU A 166 13.16 -1.51 13.08
CA GLU A 166 12.42 -1.68 11.83
C GLU A 166 11.77 -3.06 11.84
N MET A 167 10.47 -3.08 11.63
CA MET A 167 9.64 -4.27 11.60
C MET A 167 9.57 -4.82 10.18
N THR A 168 10.20 -5.97 9.95
CA THR A 168 10.36 -6.55 8.60
C THR A 168 9.77 -7.95 8.52
N THR A 169 8.87 -8.17 7.57
CA THR A 169 8.41 -9.51 7.20
C THR A 169 9.41 -10.14 6.24
N ALA A 170 10.27 -11.04 6.75
CA ALA A 170 11.34 -11.66 5.98
C ALA A 170 10.91 -13.04 5.45
N TYR A 171 10.77 -13.18 4.13
CA TYR A 171 10.62 -14.49 3.50
C TYR A 171 11.99 -15.07 3.19
N THR A 172 12.27 -16.23 3.76
CA THR A 172 13.52 -16.97 3.63
C THR A 172 13.24 -18.33 2.96
N PRO A 173 14.27 -19.09 2.54
CA PRO A 173 14.11 -20.48 2.14
C PRO A 173 13.50 -21.38 3.23
N SER A 174 13.60 -21.00 4.51
CA SER A 174 12.98 -21.67 5.65
C SER A 174 11.51 -21.29 5.89
N GLY A 175 10.99 -20.27 5.20
CA GLY A 175 9.65 -19.73 5.38
C GLY A 175 9.63 -18.27 5.85
N PRO A 176 8.44 -17.74 6.21
CA PRO A 176 8.29 -16.40 6.75
C PRO A 176 8.72 -16.29 8.22
N ASP A 177 9.55 -15.30 8.51
CA ASP A 177 9.89 -14.84 9.85
C ASP A 177 9.52 -13.36 10.00
N LEU A 178 9.15 -12.96 11.22
CA LEU A 178 9.08 -11.55 11.60
C LEU A 178 10.39 -11.14 12.24
N TRP A 179 11.02 -10.08 11.73
CA TRP A 179 12.26 -9.54 12.25
C TRP A 179 12.02 -8.15 12.83
N ALA A 180 12.74 -7.83 13.91
CA ALA A 180 13.06 -6.46 14.28
C ALA A 180 14.54 -6.24 14.04
N TRP A 181 14.89 -5.37 13.09
CA TRP A 181 16.22 -4.77 13.04
C TRP A 181 16.40 -3.84 14.23
N ASP A 182 17.62 -3.73 14.74
CA ASP A 182 17.95 -2.94 15.92
C ASP A 182 19.01 -1.88 15.59
N TRP A 183 18.53 -0.74 15.09
CA TRP A 183 19.31 0.43 14.69
C TRP A 183 19.86 1.25 15.87
N CYS A 184 19.74 0.76 17.11
CA CYS A 184 20.31 1.39 18.31
C CYS A 184 21.15 0.42 19.16
N GLY A 185 20.92 -0.89 19.04
CA GLY A 185 21.67 -1.95 19.73
C GLY A 185 23.03 -2.27 19.09
N GLY A 186 23.33 -1.69 17.93
CA GLY A 186 24.58 -1.82 17.21
C GLY A 186 24.35 -2.21 15.75
N ARG A 187 25.17 -1.59 14.88
CA ARG A 187 25.01 -1.56 13.42
C ARG A 187 24.58 -2.87 12.76
N ASP A 188 23.56 -2.76 11.92
CA ASP A 188 23.06 -3.77 10.97
C ASP A 188 22.70 -5.11 11.66
N THR A 189 22.08 -5.09 12.85
CA THR A 189 21.74 -6.33 13.59
C THR A 189 20.25 -6.63 13.70
N VAL A 190 19.88 -7.91 13.50
CA VAL A 190 18.55 -8.43 13.88
C VAL A 190 18.49 -8.55 15.40
N GLY A 191 17.72 -7.66 16.04
CA GLY A 191 17.52 -7.62 17.49
C GLY A 191 16.55 -8.70 17.98
N LYS A 192 15.51 -8.99 17.19
CA LYS A 192 14.54 -10.06 17.46
C LYS A 192 14.11 -10.79 16.18
N LEU A 193 13.91 -12.11 16.27
CA LEU A 193 13.35 -12.96 15.23
C LEU A 193 12.20 -13.81 15.81
N THR A 194 11.07 -13.84 15.12
CA THR A 194 9.91 -14.67 15.47
C THR A 194 9.43 -15.45 14.25
N ALA A 195 9.52 -16.78 14.30
CA ALA A 195 9.04 -17.63 13.21
C ALA A 195 7.52 -17.53 13.06
N MET A 196 7.04 -17.18 11.87
CA MET A 196 5.61 -17.10 11.56
C MET A 196 5.05 -18.51 11.31
N ASN A 197 5.01 -19.31 12.38
CA ASN A 197 4.46 -20.67 12.37
C ASN A 197 2.96 -20.68 12.73
N THR A 198 2.32 -21.86 12.79
CA THR A 198 0.90 -22.02 13.14
C THR A 198 0.49 -21.32 14.44
N SER A 199 1.36 -21.28 15.46
CA SER A 199 1.07 -20.57 16.71
C SER A 199 1.08 -19.06 16.53
N PHE A 200 1.98 -18.52 15.70
CA PHE A 200 1.98 -17.10 15.33
C PHE A 200 0.71 -16.75 14.56
N PHE A 201 0.40 -17.50 13.49
CA PHE A 201 -0.79 -17.28 12.67
C PHE A 201 -2.07 -17.28 13.50
N ASN A 202 -2.26 -18.28 14.38
CA ASN A 202 -3.46 -18.38 15.21
C ASN A 202 -3.60 -17.25 16.24
N THR A 203 -2.53 -16.53 16.59
CA THR A 203 -2.50 -15.55 17.69
C THR A 203 -2.45 -14.11 17.20
N TYR A 204 -1.61 -13.82 16.21
CA TYR A 204 -1.28 -12.46 15.76
C TYR A 204 -1.77 -12.15 14.35
N THR A 205 -2.50 -13.07 13.70
CA THR A 205 -3.05 -12.81 12.36
C THR A 205 -4.57 -12.91 12.28
N THR A 206 -5.12 -12.13 11.35
CA THR A 206 -6.52 -12.15 10.91
C THR A 206 -6.58 -12.10 9.38
N THR A 207 -7.77 -11.97 8.80
CA THR A 207 -7.96 -11.69 7.38
C THR A 207 -8.38 -10.24 7.14
N VAL A 208 -7.57 -9.48 6.39
CA VAL A 208 -7.88 -8.14 5.87
C VAL A 208 -7.68 -8.15 4.35
N ASN A 209 -8.58 -7.50 3.61
CA ASN A 209 -8.57 -7.45 2.14
C ASN A 209 -8.43 -8.83 1.44
N GLY A 210 -8.88 -9.91 2.10
CA GLY A 210 -8.77 -11.29 1.61
C GLY A 210 -7.38 -11.94 1.79
N ARG A 211 -6.46 -11.31 2.53
CA ARG A 211 -5.11 -11.79 2.83
C ARG A 211 -4.94 -12.07 4.32
N THR A 212 -4.10 -13.04 4.66
CA THR A 212 -3.64 -13.20 6.05
C THR A 212 -2.77 -12.00 6.41
N THR A 213 -3.08 -11.31 7.51
CA THR A 213 -2.39 -10.08 7.92
C THR A 213 -2.13 -10.07 9.43
N TYR A 214 -1.06 -9.40 9.86
CA TYR A 214 -0.87 -9.00 11.26
C TYR A 214 -0.91 -7.48 11.37
N SER A 215 -1.22 -6.96 12.56
CA SER A 215 -1.22 -5.52 12.83
C SER A 215 -0.11 -5.19 13.82
N LEU A 216 0.68 -4.18 13.49
CA LEU A 216 1.81 -3.70 14.28
C LEU A 216 1.59 -2.25 14.72
N ASP A 217 2.14 -1.93 15.88
CA ASP A 217 2.34 -0.58 16.38
C ASP A 217 3.81 -0.50 16.79
N GLU A 218 4.55 0.48 16.29
CA GLU A 218 5.84 0.86 16.85
C GLU A 218 5.84 2.35 17.19
N HIS A 219 6.18 2.69 18.43
CA HIS A 219 6.29 4.07 18.87
C HIS A 219 7.37 4.31 19.92
N ARG A 220 7.72 5.59 20.07
CA ARG A 220 8.74 6.06 20.99
C ARG A 220 8.21 6.12 22.41
N THR A 221 8.66 5.18 23.25
CA THR A 221 8.28 5.07 24.67
C THR A 221 9.18 5.88 25.61
N SER A 222 10.33 6.40 25.13
CA SER A 222 11.12 7.41 25.85
C SER A 222 11.83 8.38 24.91
N THR A 223 11.57 9.68 25.08
CA THR A 223 12.31 10.72 24.34
C THR A 223 13.76 10.79 24.79
N THR A 224 14.02 10.81 26.10
CA THR A 224 15.35 11.05 26.70
C THR A 224 16.35 9.93 26.42
N ALA A 225 15.91 8.67 26.46
CA ALA A 225 16.77 7.52 26.18
C ALA A 225 16.72 7.08 24.70
N ASN A 226 15.89 7.75 23.87
CA ASN A 226 15.47 7.27 22.55
C ASN A 226 15.00 5.80 22.59
N THR A 227 14.10 5.48 23.52
CA THR A 227 13.50 4.14 23.60
C THR A 227 12.34 4.06 22.61
N TRP A 228 12.36 3.02 21.79
CA TRP A 228 11.27 2.63 20.90
C TRP A 228 10.82 1.22 21.26
N THR A 229 9.51 0.99 21.15
CA THR A 229 8.91 -0.32 21.39
C THR A 229 7.96 -0.65 20.25
N ALA A 230 8.16 -1.83 19.67
CA ALA A 230 7.26 -2.45 18.72
C ALA A 230 6.32 -3.43 19.45
N TYR A 231 5.10 -3.56 18.95
CA TYR A 231 4.00 -4.34 19.49
C TYR A 231 3.27 -5.07 18.36
N LEU A 232 2.65 -6.22 18.68
CA LEU A 232 1.71 -6.90 17.79
C LEU A 232 0.33 -6.97 18.44
N TYR A 233 -0.71 -6.80 17.64
CA TYR A 233 -2.08 -7.02 18.12
C TYR A 233 -2.36 -8.51 18.24
N ASN A 234 -2.71 -8.95 19.44
CA ASN A 234 -3.10 -10.33 19.74
C ASN A 234 -4.61 -10.48 19.49
N TYR A 235 -4.95 -11.16 18.41
CA TYR A 235 -6.32 -11.37 17.96
C TYR A 235 -7.11 -12.39 18.81
N GLN A 236 -6.47 -13.08 19.76
CA GLN A 236 -7.15 -13.93 20.74
C GLN A 236 -7.50 -13.18 22.03
N THR A 237 -6.63 -12.29 22.50
CA THR A 237 -6.80 -11.55 23.77
C THR A 237 -7.37 -10.14 23.57
N HIS A 238 -7.40 -9.65 22.32
CA HIS A 238 -7.76 -8.29 21.95
C HIS A 238 -6.87 -7.20 22.59
N ALA A 239 -5.63 -7.55 22.92
CA ALA A 239 -4.63 -6.68 23.53
C ALA A 239 -3.37 -6.55 22.66
N TRP A 240 -2.51 -5.59 22.99
CA TRP A 240 -1.21 -5.44 22.35
C TRP A 240 -0.14 -6.16 23.18
N ASP A 241 0.60 -7.06 22.53
CA ASP A 241 1.73 -7.77 23.14
C ASP A 241 3.05 -7.13 22.71
N THR A 242 3.97 -6.92 23.65
CA THR A 242 5.27 -6.33 23.37
C THR A 242 6.07 -7.23 22.44
N TYR A 243 6.42 -6.72 21.26
CA TYR A 243 7.29 -7.40 20.32
C TYR A 243 8.75 -7.20 20.71
N TYR A 244 9.28 -5.99 20.60
CA TYR A 244 10.69 -5.70 20.88
C TYR A 244 10.84 -4.29 21.44
N THR A 245 11.86 -4.06 22.26
CA THR A 245 12.20 -2.73 22.78
C THR A 245 13.69 -2.52 22.59
N SER A 246 14.05 -1.39 21.98
CA SER A 246 15.44 -0.95 21.85
C SER A 246 15.59 0.49 22.32
N SER A 247 16.82 0.90 22.64
CA SER A 247 17.16 2.23 23.12
C SER A 247 18.60 2.57 22.76
N GLY A 248 18.84 3.80 22.33
CA GLY A 248 20.20 4.27 22.07
C GLY A 248 20.28 5.28 20.94
N THR A 249 21.49 5.47 20.42
CA THR A 249 21.74 6.34 19.28
C THR A 249 21.41 5.59 18.00
N TYR A 250 20.44 6.11 17.23
CA TYR A 250 20.13 5.65 15.89
C TYR A 250 21.36 5.73 14.97
N ASP A 251 21.71 4.61 14.33
CA ASP A 251 22.97 4.43 13.62
C ASP A 251 22.90 4.64 12.09
N LEU A 252 21.72 4.98 11.54
CA LEU A 252 21.49 5.30 10.14
C LEU A 252 21.16 6.81 9.89
N PRO A 253 22.05 7.77 10.24
CA PRO A 253 21.76 9.20 10.16
C PRO A 253 21.49 9.74 8.73
N GLN A 254 21.85 8.98 7.69
CA GLN A 254 21.50 9.29 6.30
C GLN A 254 20.01 9.08 5.99
N PHE A 255 19.32 8.25 6.78
CA PHE A 255 17.92 7.88 6.65
C PHE A 255 17.09 8.56 7.74
N SER A 256 16.89 9.87 7.56
CA SER A 256 16.15 10.73 8.51
C SER A 256 14.62 10.71 8.33
N PHE A 257 14.13 9.95 7.35
CA PHE A 257 12.72 9.70 7.05
C PHE A 257 12.35 8.27 7.47
N GLY A 258 11.07 8.04 7.75
CA GLY A 258 10.51 6.71 7.97
C GLY A 258 9.90 6.16 6.68
N TRP A 259 9.56 4.88 6.67
CA TRP A 259 9.02 4.22 5.49
C TRP A 259 8.11 3.05 5.82
N ASN A 260 7.29 2.69 4.83
CA ASN A 260 6.61 1.42 4.76
C ASN A 260 6.64 0.89 3.32
N MET A 261 7.36 -0.21 3.09
CA MET A 261 7.88 -0.59 1.77
C MET A 261 7.71 -2.08 1.44
N PHE A 262 7.75 -2.38 0.15
CA PHE A 262 8.21 -3.64 -0.40
C PHE A 262 9.69 -3.51 -0.77
N GLU A 263 10.52 -4.47 -0.36
CA GLU A 263 11.98 -4.42 -0.47
C GLU A 263 12.52 -5.80 -0.88
N VAL A 264 13.51 -5.85 -1.80
CA VAL A 264 14.04 -7.13 -2.31
C VAL A 264 15.55 -7.25 -2.27
N TYR A 265 16.00 -8.45 -1.90
CA TYR A 265 17.37 -8.93 -1.99
C TYR A 265 17.41 -10.19 -2.83
N THR A 266 17.59 -10.01 -4.14
CA THR A 266 17.46 -11.08 -5.11
C THR A 266 18.73 -11.33 -5.90
N THR A 267 18.98 -12.61 -6.16
CA THR A 267 19.91 -13.12 -7.15
C THR A 267 19.15 -13.32 -8.45
N VAL A 268 19.60 -12.67 -9.52
CA VAL A 268 18.97 -12.80 -10.84
C VAL A 268 19.29 -14.18 -11.44
N ASN A 269 18.26 -14.89 -11.90
CA ASN A 269 18.42 -16.10 -12.70
C ASN A 269 19.01 -15.72 -14.09
N PRO A 270 20.21 -16.21 -14.45
CA PRO A 270 20.90 -15.80 -15.67
C PRO A 270 20.21 -16.26 -16.96
N ALA A 271 19.26 -17.20 -16.88
CA ALA A 271 18.50 -17.67 -18.04
C ALA A 271 17.26 -16.81 -18.35
N THR A 272 16.68 -16.14 -17.35
CA THR A 272 15.45 -15.34 -17.51
C THR A 272 15.68 -13.84 -17.34
N GLY A 273 16.78 -13.43 -16.70
CA GLY A 273 17.01 -12.03 -16.31
C GLY A 273 16.11 -11.55 -15.18
N ALA A 274 15.38 -12.46 -14.50
CA ALA A 274 14.52 -12.15 -13.36
C ALA A 274 15.03 -12.82 -12.07
N GLY A 275 14.76 -12.21 -10.92
CA GLY A 275 15.00 -12.78 -9.60
C GLY A 275 14.26 -14.11 -9.39
N TYR A 276 14.85 -15.04 -8.64
CA TYR A 276 14.20 -16.33 -8.36
C TYR A 276 12.88 -16.16 -7.61
N TYR A 277 12.80 -15.19 -6.69
CA TYR A 277 11.56 -14.85 -5.99
C TYR A 277 10.39 -14.50 -6.93
N CYS A 278 10.68 -13.96 -8.13
CA CYS A 278 9.65 -13.58 -9.10
C CYS A 278 8.90 -14.80 -9.65
N HIS A 279 9.58 -15.93 -9.78
CA HIS A 279 8.99 -17.21 -10.13
C HIS A 279 8.36 -17.89 -8.91
N ASP A 280 9.10 -17.96 -7.80
CA ASP A 280 8.70 -18.76 -6.63
C ASP A 280 7.52 -18.16 -5.86
N LEU A 281 7.34 -16.84 -5.97
CA LEU A 281 6.21 -16.08 -5.41
C LEU A 281 5.23 -15.62 -6.50
N ALA A 282 5.23 -16.25 -7.67
CA ALA A 282 4.29 -15.93 -8.73
C ALA A 282 2.83 -16.14 -8.27
N GLY A 283 1.95 -15.20 -8.62
CA GLY A 283 0.56 -15.16 -8.13
C GLY A 283 0.41 -14.70 -6.67
N ARG A 284 1.50 -14.47 -5.92
CA ARG A 284 1.45 -13.96 -4.54
C ARG A 284 1.38 -12.44 -4.51
N ALA A 285 0.91 -11.92 -3.37
CA ALA A 285 0.60 -10.51 -3.17
C ALA A 285 1.04 -10.06 -1.78
N PHE A 286 1.67 -8.90 -1.72
CA PHE A 286 2.11 -8.22 -0.50
C PHE A 286 1.34 -6.93 -0.36
N GLU A 287 0.81 -6.66 0.81
CA GLU A 287 -0.05 -5.51 1.07
C GLU A 287 0.30 -4.92 2.44
N SER A 288 0.34 -3.59 2.51
CA SER A 288 0.40 -2.86 3.76
C SER A 288 -0.68 -1.80 3.74
N SER A 289 -1.59 -1.89 4.70
CA SER A 289 -2.86 -1.18 4.71
C SER A 289 -3.12 -0.52 6.06
N GLY A 290 -3.92 0.54 6.05
CA GLY A 290 -4.23 1.33 7.24
C GLY A 290 -2.99 1.95 7.87
N VAL A 291 -2.00 2.37 7.07
CA VAL A 291 -0.77 2.96 7.59
C VAL A 291 -1.04 4.30 8.26
N GLN A 292 -0.62 4.45 9.51
CA GLN A 292 -0.78 5.66 10.31
C GLN A 292 0.55 6.09 10.93
N VAL A 293 0.66 7.37 11.24
CA VAL A 293 1.78 7.97 11.95
C VAL A 293 1.31 8.61 13.25
N MET A 294 2.10 8.51 14.32
CA MET A 294 1.78 9.17 15.59
C MET A 294 2.20 10.64 15.54
N SER A 295 1.22 11.55 15.57
CA SER A 295 1.43 12.99 15.69
C SER A 295 1.05 13.45 17.10
N GLY A 296 2.03 13.92 17.87
CA GLY A 296 1.84 14.11 19.32
C GLY A 296 1.52 12.78 19.98
N SER A 297 0.32 12.65 20.55
CA SER A 297 -0.21 11.40 21.13
C SER A 297 -1.38 10.81 20.34
N THR A 298 -1.54 11.17 19.06
CA THR A 298 -2.68 10.74 18.23
C THR A 298 -2.21 10.06 16.95
N TRP A 299 -2.79 8.92 16.63
CA TRP A 299 -2.62 8.26 15.33
C TRP A 299 -3.37 9.01 14.25
N VAL A 300 -2.66 9.49 13.23
CA VAL A 300 -3.25 10.11 12.03
C VAL A 300 -2.93 9.28 10.80
N PRO A 301 -3.89 9.07 9.88
CA PRO A 301 -3.63 8.38 8.61
C PRO A 301 -2.48 9.02 7.84
N VAL A 302 -1.73 8.17 7.14
CA VAL A 302 -0.74 8.62 6.17
C VAL A 302 -1.48 9.07 4.90
N THR A 303 -1.12 10.24 4.37
CA THR A 303 -1.78 10.89 3.22
C THR A 303 -0.75 11.66 2.39
N THR A 304 -1.14 12.12 1.21
CA THR A 304 -0.32 13.01 0.36
C THR A 304 0.09 14.33 1.03
N SER A 305 -0.50 14.70 2.17
CA SER A 305 -0.12 15.90 2.94
C SER A 305 1.03 15.68 3.94
N ASN A 306 1.31 14.43 4.34
CA ASN A 306 2.31 14.10 5.36
C ASN A 306 3.31 13.00 4.91
N SER A 307 3.21 12.51 3.66
CA SER A 307 4.06 11.47 3.09
C SER A 307 4.13 11.55 1.56
N THR A 308 5.04 10.78 0.97
CA THR A 308 5.18 10.63 -0.48
C THR A 308 5.19 9.16 -0.87
N ALA A 309 4.45 8.81 -1.91
CA ALA A 309 4.53 7.50 -2.57
C ALA A 309 4.90 7.76 -4.03
N PRO A 310 6.13 7.43 -4.49
CA PRO A 310 6.49 7.59 -5.89
C PRO A 310 5.67 6.62 -6.74
N SER A 311 5.26 7.02 -7.95
CA SER A 311 4.71 6.05 -8.90
C SER A 311 5.75 4.96 -9.16
N PRO A 312 5.38 3.66 -9.16
CA PRO A 312 6.31 2.58 -9.44
C PRO A 312 6.96 2.79 -10.81
N ALA A 313 8.28 2.65 -10.87
CA ALA A 313 9.01 2.87 -12.11
C ALA A 313 8.57 1.85 -13.18
N PRO A 314 8.30 2.26 -14.43
CA PRO A 314 7.96 1.32 -15.50
C PRO A 314 9.08 0.31 -15.76
N GLY A 315 8.75 -0.97 -15.78
CA GLY A 315 9.69 -2.06 -16.06
C GLY A 315 10.43 -2.60 -14.82
N SER A 316 11.11 -3.72 -15.01
CA SER A 316 11.58 -4.68 -13.99
C SER A 316 12.75 -4.21 -13.10
N ARG A 317 12.64 -3.05 -12.44
CA ARG A 317 13.72 -2.55 -11.55
C ARG A 317 13.93 -3.36 -10.28
N LEU A 318 12.89 -4.05 -9.81
CA LEU A 318 12.93 -4.98 -8.67
C LEU A 318 13.32 -6.41 -9.10
N ASP A 319 13.95 -6.56 -10.26
CA ASP A 319 14.29 -7.82 -10.92
C ASP A 319 13.10 -8.79 -11.15
N CYS A 320 11.85 -8.32 -10.99
CA CYS A 320 10.66 -9.10 -11.31
C CYS A 320 9.80 -8.40 -12.36
N PRO A 321 9.84 -8.81 -13.63
CA PRO A 321 8.97 -8.26 -14.69
C PRO A 321 7.48 -8.52 -14.45
N ALA A 322 7.14 -9.55 -13.67
CA ALA A 322 5.77 -9.90 -13.33
C ALA A 322 5.18 -9.07 -12.17
N LEU A 323 6.02 -8.34 -11.42
CA LEU A 323 5.62 -7.57 -10.25
C LEU A 323 5.00 -6.23 -10.68
N THR A 324 3.83 -5.96 -10.11
CA THR A 324 3.04 -4.74 -10.32
C THR A 324 2.69 -4.13 -8.97
N PHE A 325 2.58 -2.80 -8.91
CA PHE A 325 2.17 -2.10 -7.70
C PHE A 325 0.94 -1.23 -7.94
N THR A 326 0.06 -1.20 -6.94
CA THR A 326 -1.15 -0.39 -6.90
C THR A 326 -1.19 0.36 -5.56
N MET A 327 -1.41 1.68 -5.61
CA MET A 327 -1.87 2.43 -4.44
C MET A 327 -3.38 2.22 -4.32
N VAL A 328 -3.82 1.38 -3.38
CA VAL A 328 -5.23 1.04 -3.17
C VAL A 328 -5.99 2.22 -2.57
N HIS A 329 -5.34 2.93 -1.64
CA HIS A 329 -5.77 4.23 -1.14
C HIS A 329 -4.54 5.15 -1.01
N PRO A 330 -4.66 6.49 -1.21
CA PRO A 330 -3.52 7.39 -1.24
C PRO A 330 -2.68 7.39 0.05
N ASN A 331 -1.52 6.73 -0.05
CA ASN A 331 -0.42 6.68 0.91
C ASN A 331 -0.64 5.88 2.21
N ASP A 332 -1.82 5.34 2.50
CA ASP A 332 -2.04 4.43 3.64
C ASP A 332 -2.39 2.99 3.25
N ASP A 333 -2.54 2.68 1.97
CA ASP A 333 -2.83 1.33 1.47
C ASP A 333 -2.16 1.07 0.11
N TRP A 334 -1.20 0.13 0.08
CA TRP A 334 -0.50 -0.27 -1.13
C TRP A 334 -0.42 -1.79 -1.27
N LEU A 335 -0.44 -2.24 -2.53
CA LEU A 335 -0.45 -3.63 -2.94
C LEU A 335 0.63 -3.88 -4.00
N GLY A 336 1.58 -4.77 -3.70
CA GLY A 336 2.50 -5.38 -4.66
C GLY A 336 2.02 -6.78 -5.06
N GLN A 337 1.70 -6.98 -6.34
CA GLN A 337 1.18 -8.24 -6.88
C GLN A 337 2.15 -8.79 -7.93
N ILE A 338 2.62 -10.02 -7.75
CA ILE A 338 3.38 -10.75 -8.76
C ILE A 338 2.37 -11.50 -9.64
N SER A 339 2.39 -11.24 -10.95
CA SER A 339 1.58 -11.96 -11.94
C SER A 339 2.11 -13.39 -12.18
N GLY A 340 1.29 -14.26 -12.77
CA GLY A 340 1.36 -15.71 -12.54
C GLY A 340 2.55 -16.46 -13.14
N GLY A 341 2.70 -17.71 -12.69
CA GLY A 341 3.60 -18.72 -13.24
C GLY A 341 2.85 -20.06 -13.39
N GLY A 342 3.09 -20.79 -14.47
CA GLY A 342 2.34 -22.00 -14.85
C GLY A 342 2.62 -23.26 -14.03
N GLY A 343 2.71 -23.15 -12.70
CA GLY A 343 2.86 -24.25 -11.75
C GLY A 343 1.63 -24.40 -10.87
N THR A 344 1.11 -25.61 -10.73
CA THR A 344 -0.20 -25.88 -10.11
C THR A 344 -0.17 -25.80 -8.58
N THR A 345 -0.34 -24.60 -8.03
CA THR A 345 -0.95 -24.40 -6.70
C THR A 345 -1.89 -23.20 -6.79
N PRO A 346 -3.17 -23.28 -6.34
CA PRO A 346 -4.17 -22.32 -6.80
C PRO A 346 -3.97 -20.89 -6.27
N PRO A 347 -4.38 -19.85 -7.03
CA PRO A 347 -4.78 -18.58 -6.41
C PRO A 347 -5.91 -18.84 -5.38
N PRO A 348 -6.22 -17.90 -4.45
CA PRO A 348 -7.26 -18.10 -3.42
C PRO A 348 -8.50 -18.73 -4.05
N THR A 349 -8.97 -19.85 -3.47
CA THR A 349 -9.70 -20.93 -4.15
C THR A 349 -11.11 -20.54 -4.60
N GLY A 350 -11.18 -19.58 -5.50
CA GLY A 350 -12.36 -19.03 -6.09
C GLY A 350 -12.39 -19.28 -7.58
N THR A 351 -13.59 -19.54 -8.10
CA THR A 351 -13.76 -19.85 -9.52
C THR A 351 -13.77 -18.56 -10.32
N SER A 352 -12.91 -18.47 -11.35
CA SER A 352 -12.89 -17.36 -12.30
C SER A 352 -13.92 -17.57 -13.41
N TYR A 353 -14.63 -16.52 -13.77
CA TYR A 353 -15.58 -16.49 -14.88
C TYR A 353 -15.29 -15.26 -15.74
N GLU A 354 -14.83 -15.46 -16.98
CA GLU A 354 -14.53 -14.38 -17.92
C GLU A 354 -15.84 -13.75 -18.42
N ALA A 355 -15.88 -12.44 -18.63
CA ALA A 355 -17.10 -11.71 -19.01
C ALA A 355 -17.58 -12.05 -20.43
N GLU A 356 -16.63 -12.17 -21.36
CA GLU A 356 -16.83 -12.47 -22.77
C GLU A 356 -17.22 -13.92 -23.05
N ALA A 357 -17.14 -14.80 -22.05
CA ALA A 357 -17.47 -16.22 -22.16
C ALA A 357 -18.81 -16.44 -22.89
N THR A 358 -18.85 -17.43 -23.78
CA THR A 358 -20.02 -17.73 -24.62
C THR A 358 -21.22 -18.25 -23.84
N SER A 359 -20.99 -18.74 -22.61
CA SER A 359 -22.03 -19.13 -21.65
C SER A 359 -22.77 -17.94 -21.03
N ASN A 360 -22.19 -16.74 -21.03
CA ASN A 360 -22.77 -15.56 -20.41
C ASN A 360 -23.81 -14.89 -21.33
N THR A 361 -24.82 -14.28 -20.72
CA THR A 361 -25.82 -13.50 -21.46
C THR A 361 -25.36 -12.05 -21.54
N ARG A 362 -25.16 -11.57 -22.77
CA ARG A 362 -24.98 -10.15 -23.10
C ARG A 362 -26.26 -9.66 -23.77
N ALA A 363 -26.84 -8.58 -23.27
CA ALA A 363 -28.13 -8.08 -23.71
C ALA A 363 -28.11 -6.58 -24.03
N GLY A 364 -29.00 -6.17 -24.91
CA GLY A 364 -29.04 -4.79 -25.42
C GLY A 364 -27.77 -4.49 -26.21
N GLN A 365 -27.05 -3.45 -25.80
CA GLN A 365 -25.82 -3.00 -26.44
C GLN A 365 -24.55 -3.66 -25.88
N ALA A 366 -24.64 -4.45 -24.80
CA ALA A 366 -23.48 -5.07 -24.16
C ALA A 366 -22.70 -5.96 -25.16
N ALA A 367 -21.43 -5.67 -25.38
CA ALA A 367 -20.65 -6.24 -26.48
C ALA A 367 -19.19 -6.53 -26.09
N VAL A 368 -18.61 -7.55 -26.70
CA VAL A 368 -17.20 -7.91 -26.49
C VAL A 368 -16.30 -6.94 -27.26
N ARG A 369 -15.24 -6.45 -26.61
CA ARG A 369 -14.11 -5.74 -27.24
C ARG A 369 -12.79 -6.41 -26.89
N SER A 370 -11.80 -6.32 -27.77
CA SER A 370 -10.42 -6.68 -27.45
C SER A 370 -9.80 -5.68 -26.47
N SER A 371 -8.99 -6.15 -25.52
CA SER A 371 -8.14 -5.31 -24.67
C SER A 371 -6.84 -6.04 -24.32
N SER A 372 -5.70 -5.37 -24.46
CA SER A 372 -4.38 -5.98 -24.17
C SER A 372 -4.09 -6.14 -22.68
N GLY A 373 -4.83 -5.45 -21.81
CA GLY A 373 -4.69 -5.56 -20.35
C GLY A 373 -5.63 -6.57 -19.69
N ALA A 374 -6.55 -7.16 -20.47
CA ALA A 374 -7.59 -8.06 -19.97
C ALA A 374 -7.12 -9.52 -19.86
N SER A 375 -7.75 -10.28 -18.96
CA SER A 375 -7.77 -11.73 -19.04
C SER A 375 -8.39 -12.17 -20.37
N GLY A 376 -7.89 -13.27 -20.93
CA GLY A 376 -8.29 -13.73 -22.28
C GLY A 376 -7.99 -12.77 -23.45
N GLY A 377 -7.56 -11.53 -23.18
CA GLY A 377 -7.41 -10.46 -24.17
C GLY A 377 -8.71 -9.74 -24.56
N ALA A 378 -9.80 -9.90 -23.78
CA ALA A 378 -11.11 -9.36 -24.11
C ALA A 378 -11.90 -8.85 -22.90
N LEU A 379 -12.83 -7.92 -23.13
CA LEU A 379 -13.73 -7.33 -22.13
C LEU A 379 -15.15 -7.30 -22.67
N VAL A 380 -16.15 -7.16 -21.79
CA VAL A 380 -17.53 -6.78 -22.17
C VAL A 380 -17.81 -5.34 -21.77
N GLY A 381 -17.91 -4.47 -22.78
CA GLY A 381 -18.30 -3.08 -22.62
C GLY A 381 -19.75 -2.81 -22.96
N TYR A 382 -20.14 -1.53 -22.94
CA TYR A 382 -21.50 -1.05 -23.25
C TYR A 382 -22.60 -1.63 -22.33
N VAL A 383 -22.24 -1.89 -21.07
CA VAL A 383 -23.17 -2.32 -20.01
C VAL A 383 -23.75 -1.09 -19.31
N GLY A 384 -25.06 -1.09 -19.03
CA GLY A 384 -25.77 0.08 -18.52
C GLY A 384 -26.17 1.09 -19.61
N GLY A 385 -26.43 2.34 -19.22
CA GLY A 385 -27.09 3.33 -20.08
C GLY A 385 -28.58 3.01 -20.31
N GLY A 386 -29.17 2.16 -19.47
CA GLY A 386 -30.55 1.69 -19.58
C GLY A 386 -30.72 0.25 -19.07
N THR A 387 -31.96 -0.11 -18.71
CA THR A 387 -32.28 -1.43 -18.10
C THR A 387 -32.13 -2.62 -19.05
N ALA A 388 -32.15 -2.39 -20.37
CA ALA A 388 -31.99 -3.41 -21.40
C ALA A 388 -30.52 -3.84 -21.63
N ASN A 389 -29.56 -2.99 -21.25
CA ASN A 389 -28.14 -3.18 -21.49
C ASN A 389 -27.46 -3.82 -20.27
N TYR A 390 -27.21 -5.14 -20.33
CA TYR A 390 -26.64 -5.86 -19.20
C TYR A 390 -25.73 -7.02 -19.62
N LEU A 391 -24.80 -7.35 -18.72
CA LEU A 391 -24.04 -8.59 -18.72
C LEU A 391 -24.57 -9.49 -17.59
N GLN A 392 -24.76 -10.77 -17.85
CA GLN A 392 -25.08 -11.75 -16.82
C GLN A 392 -24.16 -12.96 -16.93
N PHE A 393 -23.41 -13.18 -15.85
CA PHE A 393 -22.66 -14.41 -15.61
C PHE A 393 -23.67 -15.51 -15.30
N ASN A 394 -23.62 -16.58 -16.10
CA ASN A 394 -24.48 -17.74 -15.95
C ASN A 394 -23.69 -18.90 -15.34
N ASN A 395 -24.35 -19.71 -14.51
CA ASN A 395 -23.77 -20.90 -13.88
C ASN A 395 -22.57 -20.61 -12.96
N VAL A 396 -22.63 -19.49 -12.22
CA VAL A 396 -21.68 -19.19 -11.14
C VAL A 396 -21.92 -20.19 -10.02
N ASN A 397 -21.01 -21.13 -9.82
CA ASN A 397 -21.24 -22.34 -9.04
C ASN A 397 -20.42 -22.31 -7.74
N VAL A 398 -21.08 -22.44 -6.60
CA VAL A 398 -20.44 -22.51 -5.28
C VAL A 398 -20.87 -23.75 -4.51
N GLY A 399 -19.95 -24.35 -3.76
CA GLY A 399 -20.19 -25.62 -3.06
C GLY A 399 -21.16 -25.53 -1.88
N THR A 400 -21.33 -24.34 -1.30
CA THR A 400 -22.16 -24.05 -0.12
C THR A 400 -23.01 -22.81 -0.38
N ALA A 401 -24.17 -22.71 0.26
CA ALA A 401 -24.95 -21.47 0.26
C ALA A 401 -24.40 -20.53 1.33
N GLY A 402 -24.36 -19.22 1.05
CA GLY A 402 -23.91 -18.22 2.01
C GLY A 402 -23.31 -16.98 1.38
N SER A 403 -22.61 -16.22 2.21
CA SER A 403 -21.89 -15.01 1.84
C SER A 403 -20.56 -15.36 1.15
N HIS A 404 -20.44 -15.08 -0.14
CA HIS A 404 -19.23 -15.26 -0.93
C HIS A 404 -18.61 -13.91 -1.32
N THR A 405 -17.30 -13.87 -1.45
CA THR A 405 -16.59 -12.68 -1.93
C THR A 405 -16.46 -12.76 -3.44
N VAL A 406 -17.06 -11.80 -4.15
CA VAL A 406 -16.99 -11.69 -5.60
C VAL A 406 -16.14 -10.49 -5.97
N THR A 407 -14.92 -10.74 -6.45
CA THR A 407 -14.04 -9.72 -7.00
C THR A 407 -14.41 -9.49 -8.46
N ILE A 408 -14.81 -8.26 -8.78
CA ILE A 408 -15.15 -7.78 -10.11
C ILE A 408 -13.92 -7.11 -10.69
N TYR A 409 -13.37 -7.67 -11.77
CA TYR A 409 -12.30 -7.06 -12.56
C TYR A 409 -12.91 -6.26 -13.71
N TYR A 410 -12.43 -5.04 -13.92
CA TYR A 410 -13.03 -4.11 -14.88
C TYR A 410 -12.01 -3.07 -15.37
N THR A 411 -12.29 -2.41 -16.50
CA THR A 411 -11.57 -1.20 -16.95
C THR A 411 -12.49 0.01 -16.94
N SER A 412 -11.95 1.17 -16.54
CA SER A 412 -12.65 2.44 -16.59
C SER A 412 -11.65 3.60 -16.63
N GLY A 413 -11.79 4.49 -17.60
CA GLY A 413 -11.03 5.74 -17.65
C GLY A 413 -11.43 6.75 -16.56
N GLU A 414 -12.62 6.58 -15.97
CA GLU A 414 -13.25 7.52 -15.03
C GLU A 414 -13.97 6.79 -13.89
N ASN A 415 -14.36 7.51 -12.84
CA ASN A 415 -15.15 6.93 -11.76
C ASN A 415 -16.56 6.60 -12.24
N ARG A 416 -16.95 5.32 -12.16
CA ARG A 416 -18.29 4.82 -12.54
C ARG A 416 -18.91 4.02 -11.40
N SER A 417 -20.08 3.44 -11.66
CA SER A 417 -20.71 2.43 -10.81
C SER A 417 -21.44 1.38 -11.65
N THR A 418 -21.65 0.22 -11.06
CA THR A 418 -22.48 -0.85 -11.62
C THR A 418 -23.52 -1.29 -10.59
N THR A 419 -24.66 -1.78 -11.06
CA THR A 419 -25.66 -2.47 -10.24
C THR A 419 -25.49 -3.97 -10.37
N VAL A 420 -25.45 -4.67 -9.25
CA VAL A 420 -25.24 -6.12 -9.16
C VAL A 420 -26.50 -6.78 -8.62
N SER A 421 -27.07 -7.72 -9.37
CA SER A 421 -28.22 -8.55 -8.95
C SER A 421 -27.83 -10.02 -8.97
N VAL A 422 -28.14 -10.74 -7.88
CA VAL A 422 -27.95 -12.19 -7.77
C VAL A 422 -29.28 -12.90 -7.93
N ASN A 423 -29.35 -13.92 -8.80
CA ASN A 423 -30.52 -14.78 -8.99
C ASN A 423 -31.84 -14.01 -9.26
N GLY A 424 -31.75 -12.83 -9.89
CA GLY A 424 -32.91 -11.96 -10.17
C GLY A 424 -33.43 -11.17 -8.95
N GLY A 425 -32.73 -11.21 -7.82
CA GLY A 425 -33.05 -10.43 -6.61
C GLY A 425 -32.79 -8.93 -6.76
N ALA A 426 -33.09 -8.17 -5.71
CA ALA A 426 -32.85 -6.73 -5.66
C ALA A 426 -31.37 -6.41 -5.96
N ALA A 427 -31.14 -5.39 -6.81
CA ALA A 427 -29.80 -5.01 -7.22
C ALA A 427 -29.15 -4.04 -6.22
N THR A 428 -27.87 -4.24 -5.91
CA THR A 428 -27.05 -3.34 -5.11
C THR A 428 -26.10 -2.53 -6.00
N THR A 429 -25.90 -1.25 -5.69
CA THR A 429 -24.91 -0.42 -6.42
C THR A 429 -23.51 -0.65 -5.85
N VAL A 430 -22.56 -0.95 -6.73
CA VAL A 430 -21.14 -1.09 -6.47
C VAL A 430 -20.41 0.04 -7.18
N ASN A 431 -19.62 0.81 -6.44
CA ASN A 431 -18.78 1.87 -7.02
C ASN A 431 -17.54 1.26 -7.66
N THR A 432 -17.17 1.76 -8.84
CA THR A 432 -16.05 1.29 -9.64
C THR A 432 -15.19 2.50 -10.04
N PRO A 433 -14.22 2.91 -9.18
CA PRO A 433 -13.30 4.01 -9.46
C PRO A 433 -12.55 3.85 -10.79
N SER A 434 -11.97 4.94 -11.31
CA SER A 434 -11.08 4.87 -12.47
C SER A 434 -9.95 3.86 -12.23
N SER A 435 -9.75 2.95 -13.16
CA SER A 435 -8.65 1.98 -13.13
C SER A 435 -7.38 2.51 -13.83
N GLY A 436 -7.38 3.78 -14.23
CA GLY A 436 -6.29 4.42 -14.98
C GLY A 436 -6.46 4.38 -16.51
N GLY A 437 -7.45 3.66 -17.04
CA GLY A 437 -7.74 3.63 -18.48
C GLY A 437 -8.69 2.52 -18.91
N TRP A 438 -9.20 2.62 -20.16
CA TRP A 438 -10.10 1.63 -20.77
C TRP A 438 -9.44 0.29 -21.14
N ASP A 439 -8.11 0.22 -21.04
CA ASP A 439 -7.30 -0.99 -21.24
C ASP A 439 -6.41 -1.31 -20.03
N THR A 440 -6.68 -0.68 -18.88
CA THR A 440 -6.00 -0.95 -17.60
C THR A 440 -7.00 -1.60 -16.65
N VAL A 441 -6.78 -2.86 -16.27
CA VAL A 441 -7.69 -3.60 -15.40
C VAL A 441 -7.48 -3.20 -13.94
N GLY A 442 -8.52 -2.66 -13.33
CA GLY A 442 -8.67 -2.52 -11.89
C GLY A 442 -9.61 -3.60 -11.35
N SER A 443 -9.88 -3.57 -10.05
CA SER A 443 -10.88 -4.45 -9.45
C SER A 443 -11.56 -3.83 -8.23
N VAL A 444 -12.76 -4.32 -7.92
CA VAL A 444 -13.48 -4.06 -6.67
C VAL A 444 -14.09 -5.36 -6.16
N SER A 445 -14.08 -5.59 -4.85
CA SER A 445 -14.72 -6.78 -4.27
C SER A 445 -16.06 -6.43 -3.64
N VAL A 446 -17.05 -7.29 -3.85
CA VAL A 446 -18.39 -7.18 -3.25
C VAL A 446 -18.79 -8.50 -2.62
N THR A 447 -19.38 -8.45 -1.43
CA THR A 447 -19.95 -9.62 -0.76
C THR A 447 -21.34 -9.92 -1.31
N LEU A 448 -21.54 -11.12 -1.86
CA LEU A 448 -22.81 -11.56 -2.46
C LEU A 448 -23.31 -12.82 -1.78
N ASN A 449 -24.60 -12.87 -1.44
CA ASN A 449 -25.24 -14.07 -0.92
C ASN A 449 -25.62 -14.99 -2.08
N LEU A 450 -24.93 -16.12 -2.21
CA LEU A 450 -25.14 -17.11 -3.26
C LEU A 450 -25.81 -18.38 -2.69
N ASN A 451 -26.58 -19.07 -3.53
CA ASN A 451 -27.13 -20.39 -3.24
C ASN A 451 -26.07 -21.47 -3.52
N ALA A 452 -26.14 -22.60 -2.82
CA ALA A 452 -25.35 -23.78 -3.18
C ALA A 452 -25.73 -24.24 -4.61
N GLY A 453 -24.72 -24.59 -5.42
CA GLY A 453 -24.91 -24.89 -6.83
C GLY A 453 -24.86 -23.67 -7.73
N ALA A 454 -25.56 -23.72 -8.85
CA ALA A 454 -25.51 -22.69 -9.89
C ALA A 454 -26.33 -21.43 -9.56
N ASN A 455 -25.70 -20.28 -9.73
CA ASN A 455 -26.26 -18.94 -9.57
C ASN A 455 -26.14 -18.14 -10.87
N THR A 456 -26.90 -17.04 -10.95
CA THR A 456 -26.68 -15.97 -11.93
C THR A 456 -26.27 -14.68 -11.22
N ILE A 457 -25.29 -13.98 -11.79
CA ILE A 457 -24.87 -12.66 -11.32
C ILE A 457 -24.97 -11.69 -12.50
N ARG A 458 -25.85 -10.70 -12.38
CA ARG A 458 -26.13 -9.71 -13.43
C ARG A 458 -25.55 -8.34 -13.07
N PHE A 459 -24.78 -7.80 -14.00
CA PHE A 459 -24.26 -6.42 -14.00
C PHE A 459 -25.01 -5.55 -15.01
N GLY A 460 -25.36 -4.34 -14.60
CA GLY A 460 -26.01 -3.33 -15.43
C GLY A 460 -25.95 -1.97 -14.76
N ASN A 461 -26.45 -0.91 -15.38
CA ASN A 461 -26.66 0.36 -14.68
C ASN A 461 -27.82 1.12 -15.38
N PRO A 462 -29.02 1.21 -14.75
CA PRO A 462 -30.16 1.86 -15.37
C PRO A 462 -30.00 3.37 -15.60
N SER A 463 -29.15 4.02 -14.80
CA SER A 463 -29.00 5.49 -14.70
C SER A 463 -27.76 6.06 -15.39
N GLY A 464 -26.82 5.22 -15.82
CA GLY A 464 -25.56 5.64 -16.45
C GLY A 464 -24.80 4.44 -16.99
N TRP A 465 -23.63 4.66 -17.60
CA TRP A 465 -22.78 3.56 -18.07
C TRP A 465 -22.03 2.90 -16.91
N ALA A 466 -21.92 1.57 -16.95
CA ALA A 466 -21.02 0.79 -16.12
C ALA A 466 -19.58 0.89 -16.66
N PRO A 467 -18.56 0.39 -15.93
CA PRO A 467 -17.25 0.10 -16.54
C PRO A 467 -17.35 -1.05 -17.56
N ASP A 468 -16.27 -1.30 -18.29
CA ASP A 468 -16.14 -2.48 -19.14
C ASP A 468 -15.62 -3.65 -18.28
N PHE A 469 -16.24 -4.83 -18.35
CA PHE A 469 -15.95 -5.95 -17.46
C PHE A 469 -14.95 -6.93 -18.05
N ASP A 470 -13.96 -7.32 -17.25
CA ASP A 470 -12.95 -8.35 -17.57
C ASP A 470 -13.46 -9.72 -17.14
N ARG A 471 -13.58 -9.93 -15.82
CA ARG A 471 -14.02 -11.20 -15.24
C ARG A 471 -14.53 -11.02 -13.82
N ILE A 472 -15.09 -12.09 -13.26
CA ILE A 472 -15.33 -12.20 -11.82
C ILE A 472 -14.55 -13.38 -11.23
N VAL A 473 -14.12 -13.26 -9.97
CA VAL A 473 -13.61 -14.36 -9.16
C VAL A 473 -14.51 -14.51 -7.94
N VAL A 474 -15.01 -15.72 -7.69
CA VAL A 474 -15.93 -16.02 -6.58
C VAL A 474 -15.30 -16.97 -5.60
N VAL A 475 -15.01 -16.49 -4.37
CA VAL A 475 -14.47 -17.25 -3.22
C VAL A 475 -15.59 -17.54 -2.23
#